data_AF-A0A1F8KU75-F1
#
_entry.id   AF-A0A1F8KU75-F1
#
_cell.length_a   1.000
_cell.length_b   1.000
_cell.length_c   1.000
_cell.angle_alpha   90.00
_cell.angle_beta   90.00
_cell.angle_gamma   90.00
#
_symmetry.space_group_name_H-M   'P 1'
#
loop_
_entity.id
_entity.type
_entity.pdbx_description
1 polymer ?
#
loop_
_entity_poly.entity_id
_entity_poly.type
_entity_poly.pdbx_seq_one_letter_code
_entity_poly.pdbx_strand_id
1 'polypeptide(L)'
;MLFTKLIECRQEFACYGKLHFSELSGQTWKKYDFAYRNTIEIMVDALRHKSPSLFPFPLKCKIAAIFYEKGADWKIYGGDTRKEQILRHDETLLRILLKGAAHYLYDDENTIEVTGLITDGNPAHRQFNEDRVLWRLTHDDQFGRKPLRDYVNFSPSLYINHLPSNHNEYEYDSEEYLNANFLQIADLLLGSIIRAGYKGITPRKLLPKIGEQCVKKDIIAQPIKEMLDKKSRGSGFLHSSHYKAFTISKVDFTKGGVNFTELNSIQIQDQESLQMPLDFHEEMT
;
A
#
# COMPACT_ATOMS: atom_id res chain seq x y z
N MET A 1 5.52 -18.82 3.28
CA MET A 1 6.86 -18.34 2.84
C MET A 1 7.08 -16.88 3.20
N LEU A 2 6.36 -15.92 2.60
CA LEU A 2 6.49 -14.51 2.99
C LEU A 2 6.21 -14.32 4.49
N PHE A 3 5.04 -14.77 4.93
CA PHE A 3 4.63 -14.72 6.34
C PHE A 3 5.67 -15.35 7.27
N THR A 4 6.19 -16.52 6.92
CA THR A 4 7.25 -17.21 7.68
C THR A 4 8.48 -16.31 7.87
N LYS A 5 8.99 -15.65 6.82
CA LYS A 5 10.15 -14.73 6.95
C LYS A 5 9.84 -13.49 7.77
N LEU A 6 8.61 -12.99 7.71
CA LEU A 6 8.19 -11.87 8.54
C LEU A 6 8.17 -12.26 10.02
N ILE A 7 7.60 -13.43 10.35
CA ILE A 7 7.59 -13.93 11.73
C ILE A 7 9.00 -14.20 12.25
N GLU A 8 9.88 -14.82 11.46
CA GLU A 8 11.29 -15.00 11.81
C GLU A 8 11.99 -13.66 12.10
N CYS A 9 11.78 -12.65 11.26
CA CYS A 9 12.31 -11.30 11.47
C CYS A 9 11.80 -10.67 12.78
N ARG A 10 10.49 -10.82 13.06
CA ARG A 10 9.92 -10.33 14.32
C ARG A 10 10.54 -11.03 15.53
N GLN A 11 10.73 -12.36 15.46
CA GLN A 11 11.35 -13.14 16.52
C GLN A 11 12.82 -12.74 16.76
N GLU A 12 13.61 -12.56 15.70
CA GLU A 12 15.03 -12.16 15.77
C GLU A 12 15.22 -10.86 16.58
N PHE A 13 14.33 -9.89 16.36
CA PHE A 13 14.40 -8.59 17.03
C PHE A 13 13.51 -8.47 18.27
N ALA A 14 12.86 -9.55 18.71
CA ALA A 14 11.87 -9.55 19.80
C ALA A 14 10.76 -8.51 19.59
N CYS A 15 10.29 -8.40 18.35
CA CYS A 15 9.36 -7.39 17.89
C CYS A 15 7.91 -7.89 17.91
N TYR A 16 7.31 -7.97 19.10
CA TYR A 16 5.93 -8.47 19.29
C TYR A 16 4.84 -7.39 19.25
N GLY A 17 5.24 -6.10 19.29
CA GLY A 17 4.32 -4.97 19.10
C GLY A 17 3.88 -4.79 17.65
N LYS A 18 2.95 -3.86 17.42
CA LYS A 18 2.51 -3.46 16.07
C LYS A 18 3.65 -2.84 15.28
N LEU A 19 3.65 -3.08 13.97
CA LEU A 19 4.49 -2.38 13.01
C LEU A 19 3.66 -1.28 12.35
N HIS A 20 3.74 -0.05 12.85
CA HIS A 20 3.10 1.10 12.25
C HIS A 20 4.11 2.19 11.88
N PHE A 21 4.05 2.69 10.64
CA PHE A 21 5.04 3.66 10.19
C PHE A 21 4.94 5.00 10.93
N SER A 22 3.73 5.39 11.34
CA SER A 22 3.49 6.61 12.13
C SER A 22 4.18 6.55 13.49
N GLU A 23 4.18 5.38 14.14
CA GLU A 23 4.78 5.12 15.46
C GLU A 23 6.32 5.24 15.49
N LEU A 24 6.97 5.23 14.32
CA LEU A 24 8.40 5.51 14.21
C LEU A 24 8.71 6.94 14.68
N SER A 25 9.25 7.03 15.89
CA SER A 25 9.52 8.29 16.60
C SER A 25 10.88 8.27 17.28
N GLY A 26 11.33 9.46 17.70
CA GLY A 26 12.64 9.69 18.29
C GLY A 26 13.78 9.67 17.27
N GLN A 27 14.98 9.99 17.75
CA GLN A 27 16.18 10.13 16.92
C GLN A 27 17.25 9.07 17.20
N THR A 28 17.11 8.27 18.27
CA THR A 28 18.07 7.23 18.62
C THR A 28 17.70 5.90 18.00
N TRP A 29 18.60 5.29 17.22
CA TRP A 29 18.43 3.95 16.65
C TRP A 29 18.45 2.87 17.73
N LYS A 30 17.45 2.01 17.74
CA LYS A 30 17.22 0.93 18.72
C LYS A 30 17.16 -0.42 18.02
N LYS A 31 17.30 -1.50 18.80
CA LYS A 31 17.15 -2.88 18.30
C LYS A 31 15.83 -3.08 17.53
N TYR A 32 14.73 -2.51 18.04
CA TYR A 32 13.40 -2.62 17.43
C TYR A 32 13.33 -1.97 16.04
N ASP A 33 14.13 -0.93 15.76
CA ASP A 33 14.13 -0.26 14.46
C ASP A 33 14.72 -1.17 13.35
N PHE A 34 15.54 -2.17 13.71
CA PHE A 34 15.99 -3.20 12.77
C PHE A 34 14.84 -4.09 12.30
N ALA A 35 13.84 -4.38 13.15
CA ALA A 35 12.67 -5.17 12.73
C ALA A 35 11.90 -4.46 11.60
N TYR A 36 11.69 -3.14 11.75
CA TYR A 36 11.06 -2.31 10.72
C TYR A 36 11.89 -2.30 9.44
N ARG A 37 13.20 -2.06 9.58
CA ARG A 37 14.12 -1.98 8.45
C ARG A 37 14.21 -3.29 7.67
N ASN A 38 14.32 -4.42 8.36
CA ASN A 38 14.43 -5.74 7.76
C ASN A 38 13.08 -6.19 7.18
N THR A 39 11.96 -5.83 7.82
CA THR A 39 10.62 -6.06 7.25
C THR A 39 10.49 -5.38 5.88
N ILE A 40 10.89 -4.11 5.75
CA ILE A 40 10.89 -3.41 4.47
C ILE A 40 11.82 -4.08 3.46
N GLU A 41 12.99 -4.56 3.90
CA GLU A 41 13.95 -5.29 3.07
C GLU A 41 13.38 -6.60 2.50
N ILE A 42 12.73 -7.39 3.36
CA ILE A 42 12.00 -8.61 3.01
C ILE A 42 10.92 -8.29 1.97
N MET A 43 10.14 -7.23 2.20
CA MET A 43 9.09 -6.85 1.27
C MET A 43 9.62 -6.37 -0.07
N VAL A 44 10.68 -5.57 -0.09
CA VAL A 44 11.33 -5.15 -1.35
C VAL A 44 11.87 -6.36 -2.10
N ASP A 45 12.40 -7.37 -1.42
CA ASP A 45 12.82 -8.60 -2.08
C ASP A 45 11.64 -9.45 -2.59
N ALA A 46 10.54 -9.52 -1.81
CA ALA A 46 9.32 -10.23 -2.19
C ALA A 46 8.65 -9.65 -3.46
N LEU A 47 8.82 -8.35 -3.69
CA LEU A 47 8.37 -7.63 -4.89
C LEU A 47 9.23 -7.96 -6.14
N ARG A 48 10.34 -8.71 -6.02
CA ARG A 48 11.14 -9.07 -7.20
C ARG A 48 10.44 -10.16 -8.02
N HIS A 49 10.26 -9.92 -9.32
CA HIS A 49 9.75 -10.93 -10.24
C HIS A 49 10.85 -11.86 -10.78
N LYS A 50 12.13 -11.52 -10.56
CA LYS A 50 13.30 -12.35 -10.91
C LYS A 50 14.44 -12.12 -9.94
N SER A 51 15.25 -13.16 -9.73
CA SER A 51 16.43 -13.15 -8.87
C SER A 51 16.18 -12.51 -7.49
N PRO A 52 15.18 -13.00 -6.72
CA PRO A 52 15.08 -12.67 -5.30
C PRO A 52 16.33 -13.15 -4.56
N SER A 53 16.68 -12.45 -3.49
CA SER A 53 17.86 -12.74 -2.66
C SER A 53 17.50 -13.44 -1.36
N LEU A 54 16.29 -13.22 -0.85
CA LEU A 54 15.80 -13.77 0.43
C LEU A 54 14.83 -14.94 0.23
N PHE A 55 14.32 -15.12 -1.00
CA PHE A 55 13.40 -16.20 -1.35
C PHE A 55 14.02 -17.10 -2.42
N PRO A 56 13.71 -18.42 -2.42
CA PRO A 56 14.21 -19.34 -3.43
C PRO A 56 13.60 -19.10 -4.81
N PHE A 57 12.45 -18.43 -4.90
CA PHE A 57 11.77 -18.07 -6.15
C PHE A 57 10.93 -16.80 -5.98
N PRO A 58 10.60 -16.10 -7.09
CA PRO A 58 9.74 -14.91 -7.06
C PRO A 58 8.36 -15.19 -6.45
N LEU A 59 7.95 -14.38 -5.47
CA LEU A 59 6.66 -14.56 -4.79
C LEU A 59 5.47 -13.92 -5.51
N LYS A 60 5.74 -13.17 -6.59
CA LYS A 60 4.73 -12.40 -7.35
C LYS A 60 3.96 -11.37 -6.52
N CYS A 61 4.52 -10.96 -5.37
CA CYS A 61 3.97 -9.84 -4.60
C CYS A 61 4.03 -8.57 -5.43
N LYS A 62 3.00 -7.75 -5.28
CA LYS A 62 2.86 -6.47 -5.98
C LYS A 62 2.32 -5.42 -5.02
N ILE A 63 2.61 -4.16 -5.30
CA ILE A 63 2.11 -3.03 -4.50
C ILE A 63 1.56 -1.92 -5.40
N ALA A 64 0.42 -1.36 -5.03
CA ALA A 64 -0.13 -0.18 -5.66
C ALA A 64 -0.41 0.88 -4.59
N ALA A 65 -0.03 2.11 -4.87
CA ALA A 65 -0.36 3.26 -4.03
C ALA A 65 -1.10 4.32 -4.86
N ILE A 66 -2.12 4.92 -4.26
CA ILE A 66 -2.90 6.00 -4.85
C ILE A 66 -2.85 7.22 -3.94
N PHE A 67 -2.60 8.37 -4.54
CA PHE A 67 -2.57 9.67 -3.87
C PHE A 67 -3.69 10.53 -4.44
N TYR A 68 -4.27 11.39 -3.61
CA TYR A 68 -5.34 12.30 -4.01
C TYR A 68 -5.21 13.60 -3.22
N GLU A 69 -5.81 14.69 -3.72
CA GLU A 69 -5.66 16.01 -3.12
C GLU A 69 -6.37 16.14 -1.76
N LYS A 70 -5.81 16.95 -0.87
CA LYS A 70 -6.41 17.31 0.41
C LYS A 70 -7.68 18.13 0.19
N GLY A 71 -8.70 17.88 1.02
CA GLY A 71 -9.92 18.69 1.00
C GLY A 71 -10.90 18.31 -0.12
N ALA A 72 -10.93 17.02 -0.49
CA ALA A 72 -11.95 16.50 -1.40
C ALA A 72 -13.36 16.95 -0.97
N ASP A 73 -14.12 17.53 -1.89
CA ASP A 73 -15.52 17.88 -1.63
C ASP A 73 -16.35 16.60 -1.58
N TRP A 74 -16.53 16.03 -0.38
CA TRP A 74 -17.25 14.78 -0.22
C TRP A 74 -18.73 14.85 -0.64
N LYS A 75 -19.29 16.06 -0.78
CA LYS A 75 -20.69 16.24 -1.20
C LYS A 75 -20.95 15.68 -2.59
N ILE A 76 -19.93 15.57 -3.44
CA ILE A 76 -20.07 15.04 -4.80
C ILE A 76 -20.36 13.53 -4.84
N TYR A 77 -20.08 12.78 -3.77
CA TYR A 77 -20.30 11.33 -3.70
C TYR A 77 -21.71 10.96 -3.20
N GLY A 78 -22.54 11.97 -2.91
CA GLY A 78 -23.90 11.81 -2.40
C GLY A 78 -23.96 11.16 -1.01
N GLY A 79 -25.17 10.95 -0.50
CA GLY A 79 -25.42 10.40 0.83
C GLY A 79 -25.82 11.49 1.82
N ASP A 80 -26.65 11.08 2.78
CA ASP A 80 -27.40 12.01 3.64
C ASP A 80 -26.58 12.48 4.84
N THR A 81 -25.45 11.80 5.12
CA THR A 81 -24.57 12.13 6.24
C THR A 81 -23.13 12.29 5.77
N ARG A 82 -22.36 13.09 6.50
CA ARG A 82 -20.92 13.26 6.25
C ARG A 82 -20.16 11.93 6.33
N LYS A 83 -20.54 11.04 7.25
CA LYS A 83 -19.90 9.72 7.40
C LYS A 83 -20.15 8.83 6.18
N GLU A 84 -21.37 8.83 5.62
CA GLU A 84 -21.68 8.10 4.37
C GLU A 84 -20.97 8.72 3.16
N GLN A 85 -20.84 10.05 3.10
CA GLN A 85 -20.11 10.73 2.03
C GLN A 85 -18.62 10.35 2.02
N ILE A 86 -17.96 10.34 3.19
CA ILE A 86 -16.58 9.87 3.36
C ILE A 86 -16.47 8.40 2.94
N LEU A 87 -17.39 7.55 3.41
CA LEU A 87 -17.38 6.14 3.05
C LEU A 87 -17.47 5.90 1.53
N ARG A 88 -18.36 6.61 0.84
CA ARG A 88 -18.52 6.50 -0.63
C ARG A 88 -17.32 7.04 -1.40
N HIS A 89 -16.66 8.05 -0.85
CA HIS A 89 -15.37 8.51 -1.36
C HIS A 89 -14.31 7.39 -1.25
N ASP A 90 -14.20 6.74 -0.10
CA ASP A 90 -13.23 5.66 0.12
C ASP A 90 -13.53 4.43 -0.74
N GLU A 91 -14.80 4.03 -0.87
CA GLU A 91 -15.25 2.99 -1.82
C GLU A 91 -14.86 3.34 -3.27
N THR A 92 -14.97 4.62 -3.64
CA THR A 92 -14.58 5.09 -4.98
C THR A 92 -13.08 5.05 -5.19
N LEU A 93 -12.28 5.47 -4.20
CA LEU A 93 -10.83 5.40 -4.26
C LEU A 93 -10.33 3.97 -4.32
N LEU A 94 -10.87 3.07 -3.50
CA LEU A 94 -10.56 1.65 -3.53
C LEU A 94 -10.81 1.07 -4.92
N ARG A 95 -11.96 1.39 -5.52
CA ARG A 95 -12.28 0.97 -6.90
C ARG A 95 -11.23 1.46 -7.90
N ILE A 96 -10.88 2.74 -7.85
CA ILE A 96 -9.90 3.32 -8.77
C ILE A 96 -8.51 2.67 -8.56
N LEU A 97 -8.10 2.47 -7.31
CA LEU A 97 -6.85 1.80 -6.95
C LEU A 97 -6.81 0.39 -7.51
N LEU A 98 -7.86 -0.41 -7.31
CA LEU A 98 -7.95 -1.78 -7.82
C LEU A 98 -7.87 -1.82 -9.35
N LYS A 99 -8.61 -0.95 -10.04
CA LYS A 99 -8.57 -0.85 -11.50
C LYS A 99 -7.18 -0.47 -12.01
N GLY A 100 -6.56 0.52 -11.38
CA GLY A 100 -5.19 0.94 -11.69
C GLY A 100 -4.19 -0.19 -11.46
N ALA A 101 -4.19 -0.78 -10.26
CA ALA A 101 -3.33 -1.89 -9.89
C ALA A 101 -3.43 -3.05 -10.90
N ALA A 102 -4.66 -3.44 -11.26
CA ALA A 102 -4.91 -4.49 -12.23
C ALA A 102 -4.28 -4.16 -13.60
N HIS A 103 -4.49 -2.95 -14.14
CA HIS A 103 -3.99 -2.59 -15.47
C HIS A 103 -2.50 -2.29 -15.55
N TYR A 104 -1.89 -1.72 -14.50
CA TYR A 104 -0.47 -1.37 -14.52
C TYR A 104 0.44 -2.55 -14.17
N LEU A 105 -0.06 -3.50 -13.38
CA LEU A 105 0.76 -4.56 -12.81
C LEU A 105 0.55 -5.91 -13.49
N TYR A 106 -0.55 -6.13 -14.19
CA TYR A 106 -0.91 -7.40 -14.82
C TYR A 106 -1.08 -7.23 -16.34
N ASP A 107 -1.07 -8.34 -17.06
CA ASP A 107 -1.23 -8.42 -18.51
C ASP A 107 -1.63 -9.83 -18.93
N ASP A 108 -1.76 -10.07 -20.24
CA ASP A 108 -2.13 -11.37 -20.79
C ASP A 108 -1.13 -12.50 -20.46
N GLU A 109 0.13 -12.16 -20.15
CA GLU A 109 1.16 -13.12 -19.74
C GLU A 109 1.20 -13.33 -18.21
N ASN A 110 0.65 -12.39 -17.45
CA ASN A 110 0.64 -12.35 -16.00
C ASN A 110 -0.78 -12.02 -15.52
N THR A 111 -1.67 -13.00 -15.59
CA THR A 111 -3.07 -12.83 -15.20
C THR A 111 -3.26 -12.81 -13.68
N ILE A 112 -4.43 -12.34 -13.23
CA ILE A 112 -4.83 -12.33 -11.82
C ILE A 112 -6.27 -12.80 -11.65
N GLU A 113 -6.49 -13.57 -10.59
CA GLU A 113 -7.80 -13.78 -9.99
C GLU A 113 -7.82 -13.13 -8.59
N VAL A 114 -8.80 -12.27 -8.34
CA VAL A 114 -9.02 -11.65 -7.04
C VAL A 114 -10.04 -12.48 -6.27
N THR A 115 -9.63 -13.05 -5.15
CA THR A 115 -10.46 -13.96 -4.32
C THR A 115 -10.97 -13.32 -3.03
N GLY A 116 -10.34 -12.23 -2.58
CA GLY A 116 -10.74 -11.51 -1.37
C GLY A 116 -10.07 -10.14 -1.30
N LEU A 117 -10.70 -9.21 -0.57
CA LEU A 117 -10.13 -7.91 -0.20
C LEU A 117 -10.12 -7.79 1.32
N ILE A 118 -8.95 -7.59 1.90
CA ILE A 118 -8.80 -7.32 3.33
C ILE A 118 -8.47 -5.84 3.50
N THR A 119 -9.18 -5.19 4.41
CA THR A 119 -9.07 -3.75 4.67
C THR A 119 -8.78 -3.50 6.15
N ASP A 120 -7.93 -2.51 6.45
CA ASP A 120 -7.56 -2.21 7.84
C ASP A 120 -8.61 -1.34 8.53
N GLY A 121 -8.93 -1.71 9.77
CA GLY A 121 -9.78 -0.94 10.67
C GLY A 121 -11.27 -1.03 10.33
N ASN A 122 -12.06 -0.19 11.02
CA ASN A 122 -13.48 -0.08 10.79
C ASN A 122 -13.79 1.08 9.83
N PRO A 123 -14.73 0.91 8.89
CA PRO A 123 -15.12 1.96 7.97
C PRO A 123 -15.89 3.08 8.69
N ALA A 124 -15.88 4.28 8.11
CA ALA A 124 -16.41 5.50 8.75
C ALA A 124 -17.92 5.46 9.11
N HIS A 125 -18.69 4.55 8.51
CA HIS A 125 -20.14 4.49 8.70
C HIS A 125 -20.71 3.06 8.78
N ARG A 126 -20.53 2.30 7.69
CA ARG A 126 -21.01 0.92 7.50
C ARG A 126 -19.94 0.15 6.72
N GLN A 127 -20.08 -1.17 6.63
CA GLN A 127 -19.25 -2.01 5.77
C GLN A 127 -19.27 -1.53 4.32
N PHE A 128 -18.15 -1.74 3.60
CA PHE A 128 -18.07 -1.40 2.17
C PHE A 128 -19.15 -2.13 1.38
N ASN A 129 -19.80 -1.41 0.47
CA ASN A 129 -20.81 -1.98 -0.39
C ASN A 129 -20.13 -2.67 -1.58
N GLU A 130 -20.26 -4.00 -1.63
CA GLU A 130 -19.64 -4.83 -2.66
C GLU A 130 -20.07 -4.42 -4.07
N ASP A 131 -21.35 -4.09 -4.31
CA ASP A 131 -21.80 -3.64 -5.64
C ASP A 131 -21.10 -2.34 -6.09
N ARG A 132 -20.92 -1.38 -5.18
CA ARG A 132 -20.27 -0.09 -5.50
C ARG A 132 -18.79 -0.22 -5.81
N VAL A 133 -18.11 -1.18 -5.17
CA VAL A 133 -16.69 -1.43 -5.37
C VAL A 133 -16.48 -2.42 -6.53
N LEU A 134 -17.04 -3.61 -6.43
CA LEU A 134 -16.77 -4.78 -7.25
C LEU A 134 -17.62 -4.85 -8.51
N TRP A 135 -18.94 -4.69 -8.40
CA TRP A 135 -19.83 -4.81 -9.58
C TRP A 135 -19.55 -3.72 -10.61
N ARG A 136 -19.21 -2.51 -10.13
CA ARG A 136 -18.74 -1.41 -11.01
C ARG A 136 -17.38 -1.66 -11.65
N LEU A 137 -16.53 -2.54 -11.11
CA LEU A 137 -15.26 -2.92 -11.78
C LEU A 137 -15.52 -3.86 -12.95
N THR A 138 -16.47 -4.78 -12.80
CA THR A 138 -16.76 -5.84 -13.78
C THR A 138 -17.73 -5.40 -14.87
N HIS A 139 -18.64 -4.45 -14.60
CA HIS A 139 -19.69 -4.00 -15.52
C HIS A 139 -19.60 -2.50 -15.85
N ASP A 140 -18.38 -1.95 -15.90
CA ASP A 140 -18.11 -0.53 -16.20
C ASP A 140 -18.64 -0.14 -17.61
N ASP A 141 -18.79 -1.10 -18.51
CA ASP A 141 -19.37 -0.96 -19.86
C ASP A 141 -20.81 -0.47 -19.86
N GLN A 142 -21.61 -0.92 -18.89
CA GLN A 142 -22.99 -0.46 -18.69
C GLN A 142 -23.08 1.04 -18.32
N PHE A 143 -21.96 1.64 -17.92
CA PHE A 143 -21.81 3.07 -17.62
C PHE A 143 -21.00 3.82 -18.67
N GLY A 144 -20.81 3.24 -19.86
CA GLY A 144 -20.06 3.86 -20.97
C GLY A 144 -18.54 3.92 -20.74
N ARG A 145 -18.01 3.11 -19.82
CA ARG A 145 -16.57 3.01 -19.54
C ARG A 145 -16.00 1.70 -20.08
N LYS A 146 -14.69 1.64 -20.26
CA LYS A 146 -14.05 0.37 -20.65
C LYS A 146 -14.05 -0.59 -19.45
N PRO A 147 -14.54 -1.83 -19.63
CA PRO A 147 -14.47 -2.85 -18.58
C PRO A 147 -13.00 -3.22 -18.30
N LEU A 148 -12.79 -4.00 -17.25
CA LEU A 148 -11.49 -4.62 -17.02
C LEU A 148 -11.13 -5.56 -18.19
N ARG A 149 -9.83 -5.81 -18.36
CA ARG A 149 -9.31 -6.71 -19.39
C ARG A 149 -9.47 -8.16 -18.95
N ASP A 150 -9.51 -9.06 -19.92
CA ASP A 150 -9.75 -10.51 -19.71
C ASP A 150 -8.69 -11.19 -18.83
N TYR A 151 -7.50 -10.58 -18.66
CA TYR A 151 -6.47 -11.04 -17.72
C TYR A 151 -6.80 -10.77 -16.24
N VAL A 152 -7.92 -10.09 -15.93
CA VAL A 152 -8.37 -9.76 -14.57
C VAL A 152 -9.70 -10.46 -14.30
N ASN A 153 -9.68 -11.42 -13.40
CA ASN A 153 -10.86 -12.16 -12.97
C ASN A 153 -11.17 -11.89 -11.49
N PHE A 154 -12.45 -11.97 -11.13
CA PHE A 154 -12.91 -11.95 -9.74
C PHE A 154 -13.60 -13.27 -9.45
N SER A 155 -13.24 -13.89 -8.32
CA SER A 155 -13.92 -15.10 -7.87
C SER A 155 -15.41 -14.83 -7.63
N PRO A 156 -16.32 -15.76 -7.97
CA PRO A 156 -17.72 -15.68 -7.58
C PRO A 156 -17.94 -15.62 -6.05
N SER A 157 -16.96 -16.10 -5.27
CA SER A 157 -16.96 -16.10 -3.81
C SER A 157 -16.11 -14.98 -3.21
N LEU A 158 -15.83 -13.93 -3.99
CA LEU A 158 -15.09 -12.76 -3.53
C LEU A 158 -15.79 -12.10 -2.34
N TYR A 159 -15.01 -11.68 -1.36
CA TYR A 159 -15.50 -10.99 -0.17
C TYR A 159 -14.67 -9.73 0.13
N ILE A 160 -15.26 -8.79 0.87
CA ILE A 160 -14.54 -7.67 1.47
C ILE A 160 -14.61 -7.81 2.99
N ASN A 161 -13.47 -8.04 3.63
CA ASN A 161 -13.37 -8.15 5.08
C ASN A 161 -12.67 -6.92 5.69
N HIS A 162 -13.23 -6.41 6.78
CA HIS A 162 -12.67 -5.31 7.56
C HIS A 162 -12.07 -5.91 8.83
N LEU A 163 -10.76 -5.74 8.98
CA LEU A 163 -9.99 -6.42 10.01
C LEU A 163 -9.04 -5.41 10.68
N PRO A 164 -9.10 -5.22 12.00
CA PRO A 164 -8.04 -4.54 12.73
C PRO A 164 -6.66 -5.13 12.42
N SER A 165 -5.69 -4.29 12.08
CA SER A 165 -4.30 -4.73 11.87
C SER A 165 -3.60 -5.20 13.15
N ASN A 166 -4.24 -5.15 14.32
CA ASN A 166 -3.64 -5.64 15.56
C ASN A 166 -3.60 -7.18 15.62
N HIS A 167 -2.51 -7.78 15.16
CA HIS A 167 -2.37 -9.24 15.21
C HIS A 167 -2.47 -9.84 16.63
N ASN A 168 -2.26 -9.06 17.70
CA ASN A 168 -2.42 -9.55 19.07
C ASN A 168 -3.88 -9.79 19.48
N GLU A 169 -4.86 -9.39 18.65
CA GLU A 169 -6.29 -9.64 18.88
C GLU A 169 -6.75 -11.00 18.35
N TYR A 170 -5.87 -11.75 17.68
CA TYR A 170 -6.20 -13.01 17.01
C TYR A 170 -5.37 -14.18 17.51
N GLU A 171 -5.92 -15.39 17.37
CA GLU A 171 -5.21 -16.62 17.68
C GLU A 171 -3.99 -16.78 16.77
N TYR A 172 -2.86 -17.18 17.34
CA TYR A 172 -1.63 -17.43 16.58
C TYR A 172 -1.89 -18.44 15.45
N ASP A 173 -1.37 -18.14 14.25
CA ASP A 173 -1.57 -18.91 13.01
C ASP A 173 -3.01 -18.97 12.44
N SER A 174 -3.98 -18.24 13.01
CA SER A 174 -5.28 -18.02 12.36
C SER A 174 -5.16 -17.20 11.06
N GLU A 175 -6.16 -17.28 10.20
CA GLU A 175 -6.21 -16.49 8.97
C GLU A 175 -6.24 -14.98 9.28
N GLU A 176 -6.99 -14.58 10.31
CA GLU A 176 -7.05 -13.22 10.82
C GLU A 176 -5.69 -12.76 11.36
N TYR A 177 -4.96 -13.61 12.08
CA TYR A 177 -3.62 -13.29 12.55
C TYR A 177 -2.64 -13.03 11.39
N LEU A 178 -2.69 -13.86 10.35
CA LEU A 178 -1.89 -13.68 9.14
C LEU A 178 -2.27 -12.39 8.41
N ASN A 179 -3.57 -12.16 8.22
CA ASN A 179 -4.10 -10.97 7.55
C ASN A 179 -3.74 -9.68 8.30
N ALA A 180 -3.86 -9.66 9.63
CA ALA A 180 -3.49 -8.54 10.47
C ALA A 180 -1.99 -8.18 10.33
N ASN A 181 -1.10 -9.19 10.26
CA ASN A 181 0.32 -8.95 9.99
C ASN A 181 0.54 -8.36 8.58
N PHE A 182 -0.19 -8.82 7.55
CA PHE A 182 -0.10 -8.23 6.22
C PHE A 182 -0.63 -6.80 6.14
N LEU A 183 -1.67 -6.47 6.90
CA LEU A 183 -2.16 -5.08 7.01
C LEU A 183 -1.12 -4.16 7.64
N GLN A 184 -0.44 -4.58 8.71
CA GLN A 184 0.67 -3.81 9.30
C GLN A 184 1.80 -3.56 8.29
N ILE A 185 2.09 -4.57 7.46
CA ILE A 185 3.12 -4.45 6.43
C ILE A 185 2.68 -3.53 5.30
N ALA A 186 1.40 -3.56 4.92
CA ALA A 186 0.84 -2.64 3.96
C ALA A 186 0.96 -1.19 4.46
N ASP A 187 0.66 -0.93 5.74
CA ASP A 187 0.90 0.38 6.38
C ASP A 187 2.38 0.77 6.34
N LEU A 188 3.27 -0.16 6.69
CA LEU A 188 4.70 0.12 6.72
C LEU A 188 5.27 0.45 5.33
N LEU A 189 4.82 -0.28 4.30
CA LEU A 189 5.17 -0.02 2.91
C LEU A 189 4.62 1.33 2.44
N LEU A 190 3.37 1.62 2.76
CA LEU A 190 2.73 2.86 2.40
C LEU A 190 3.44 4.08 3.02
N GLY A 191 3.69 4.04 4.33
CA GLY A 191 4.42 5.09 5.03
C GLY A 191 5.85 5.26 4.49
N SER A 192 6.51 4.15 4.12
CA SER A 192 7.82 4.18 3.48
C SER A 192 7.78 4.78 2.08
N ILE A 193 6.75 4.49 1.28
CA ILE A 193 6.53 5.12 -0.04
C ILE A 193 6.31 6.63 0.13
N ILE A 194 5.48 7.04 1.09
CA ILE A 194 5.23 8.46 1.40
C ILE A 194 6.54 9.15 1.78
N ARG A 195 7.33 8.54 2.65
CA ARG A 195 8.62 9.11 3.09
C ARG A 195 9.63 9.18 1.95
N ALA A 196 9.82 8.09 1.20
CA ALA A 196 10.79 7.99 0.12
C ALA A 196 10.44 8.87 -1.09
N GLY A 197 9.17 8.89 -1.47
CA GLY A 197 8.69 9.56 -2.67
C GLY A 197 8.39 11.05 -2.45
N TYR A 198 7.65 11.38 -1.39
CA TYR A 198 7.11 12.75 -1.21
C TYR A 198 8.00 13.61 -0.33
N LYS A 199 8.24 13.16 0.90
CA LYS A 199 9.02 13.95 1.86
C LYS A 199 10.52 13.96 1.56
N GLY A 200 10.97 13.01 0.75
CA GLY A 200 12.39 12.74 0.52
C GLY A 200 13.05 12.06 1.72
N ILE A 201 14.21 11.47 1.45
CA ILE A 201 15.10 10.88 2.47
C ILE A 201 16.52 11.37 2.28
N THR A 202 17.27 11.44 3.36
CA THR A 202 18.72 11.59 3.31
C THR A 202 19.35 10.20 3.22
N PRO A 203 19.88 9.78 2.06
CA PRO A 203 20.39 8.43 1.89
C PRO A 203 21.61 8.18 2.77
N ARG A 204 21.73 6.97 3.32
CA ARG A 204 22.86 6.57 4.15
C ARG A 204 23.47 5.28 3.65
N LYS A 205 24.81 5.23 3.58
CA LYS A 205 25.54 4.05 3.10
C LYS A 205 25.56 2.89 4.10
N LEU A 206 25.53 3.20 5.39
CA LEU A 206 25.65 2.24 6.48
C LEU A 206 24.45 2.36 7.41
N LEU A 207 23.98 1.22 7.92
CA LEU A 207 22.96 1.20 8.96
C LEU A 207 23.53 1.83 10.25
N PRO A 208 22.74 2.62 11.00
CA PRO A 208 23.17 3.16 12.28
C PRO A 208 23.45 2.05 13.29
N LYS A 209 24.39 2.29 14.20
CA LYS A 209 24.59 1.42 15.37
C LYS A 209 23.51 1.68 16.41
N ILE A 210 23.25 0.70 17.29
CA ILE A 210 22.34 0.91 18.43
C ILE A 210 22.87 2.08 19.28
N GLY A 211 21.99 3.02 19.64
CA GLY A 211 22.32 4.23 20.39
C GLY A 211 22.72 5.43 19.52
N GLU A 212 22.91 5.23 18.21
CA GLU A 212 23.31 6.29 17.31
C GLU A 212 22.13 7.22 16.94
N GLN A 213 22.42 8.50 16.72
CA GLN A 213 21.43 9.48 16.27
C GLN A 213 21.20 9.36 14.76
N CYS A 214 19.94 9.30 14.34
CA CYS A 214 19.52 9.26 12.94
C CYS A 214 18.04 9.62 12.77
N VAL A 215 17.67 9.99 11.54
CA VAL A 215 16.25 10.07 11.16
C VAL A 215 15.77 8.67 10.79
N LYS A 216 15.16 7.96 11.75
CA LYS A 216 14.76 6.55 11.59
C LYS A 216 13.94 6.27 10.33
N LYS A 217 12.97 7.13 10.05
CA LYS A 217 12.09 7.05 8.88
C LYS A 217 12.87 7.06 7.56
N ASP A 218 14.01 7.75 7.49
CA ASP A 218 14.86 7.78 6.29
C ASP A 218 15.56 6.45 6.08
N ILE A 219 16.15 5.93 7.16
CA ILE A 219 16.87 4.65 7.14
C ILE A 219 15.92 3.51 6.75
N ILE A 220 14.71 3.49 7.34
CA ILE A 220 13.70 2.47 7.09
C ILE A 220 13.12 2.56 5.68
N ALA A 221 12.86 3.78 5.17
CA ALA A 221 12.30 3.97 3.84
C ALA A 221 13.33 3.84 2.70
N GLN A 222 14.63 3.75 3.01
CA GLN A 222 15.70 3.72 2.00
C GLN A 222 15.58 2.60 0.96
N PRO A 223 15.28 1.33 1.30
CA PRO A 223 15.11 0.29 0.28
C PRO A 223 13.96 0.56 -0.67
N ILE A 224 12.88 1.18 -0.17
CA ILE A 224 11.75 1.60 -1.00
C ILE A 224 12.21 2.70 -1.95
N LYS A 225 12.96 3.70 -1.47
CA LYS A 225 13.54 4.74 -2.34
C LYS A 225 14.40 4.13 -3.46
N GLU A 226 15.31 3.23 -3.12
CA GLU A 226 16.18 2.54 -4.08
C GLU A 226 15.38 1.71 -5.11
N MET A 227 14.27 1.10 -4.69
CA MET A 227 13.34 0.39 -5.57
C MET A 227 12.59 1.34 -6.50
N LEU A 228 12.02 2.43 -5.95
CA LEU A 228 11.26 3.42 -6.71
C LEU A 228 12.14 4.13 -7.75
N ASP A 229 13.39 4.43 -7.40
CA ASP A 229 14.36 5.06 -8.30
C ASP A 229 14.77 4.16 -9.46
N LYS A 230 14.45 2.87 -9.45
CA LYS A 230 14.63 2.03 -10.65
C LYS A 230 13.76 2.49 -11.82
N LYS A 231 12.64 3.18 -11.54
CA LYS A 231 11.74 3.72 -12.56
C LYS A 231 12.37 4.88 -13.36
N SER A 232 13.31 5.62 -12.76
CA SER A 232 14.02 6.71 -13.45
C SER A 232 15.01 6.22 -14.52
N ARG A 233 15.24 4.90 -14.61
CA ARG A 233 16.09 4.27 -15.64
C ARG A 233 15.43 4.23 -17.03
N GLY A 234 14.18 4.69 -17.16
CA GLY A 234 13.46 4.69 -18.43
C GLY A 234 13.32 3.27 -19.00
N SER A 235 13.77 3.06 -20.25
CA SER A 235 13.76 1.74 -20.89
C SER A 235 14.51 0.67 -20.10
N GLY A 236 15.54 1.05 -19.32
CA GLY A 236 16.26 0.13 -18.44
C GLY A 236 15.41 -0.45 -17.30
N PHE A 237 14.26 0.17 -16.97
CA PHE A 237 13.36 -0.36 -15.96
C PHE A 237 12.69 -1.67 -16.41
N LEU A 238 12.48 -1.88 -17.71
CA LEU A 238 11.93 -3.13 -18.27
C LEU A 238 12.77 -4.35 -17.88
N HIS A 239 14.08 -4.16 -17.69
CA HIS A 239 15.02 -5.21 -17.30
C HIS A 239 15.26 -5.28 -15.79
N SER A 240 14.68 -4.38 -15.00
CA SER A 240 14.77 -4.38 -13.53
C SER A 240 14.15 -5.65 -12.94
N SER A 241 14.67 -6.15 -11.83
CA SER A 241 14.00 -7.21 -11.04
C SER A 241 12.62 -6.81 -10.51
N HIS A 242 12.31 -5.50 -10.50
CA HIS A 242 11.06 -4.93 -9.97
C HIS A 242 10.13 -4.40 -11.08
N TYR A 243 10.39 -4.72 -12.35
CA TYR A 243 9.47 -4.38 -13.43
C TYR A 243 8.08 -4.95 -13.14
N LYS A 244 7.03 -4.13 -13.30
CA LYS A 244 5.62 -4.43 -12.95
C LYS A 244 5.38 -4.95 -11.53
N ALA A 245 6.28 -4.68 -10.59
CA ALA A 245 6.10 -5.04 -9.19
C ALA A 245 5.37 -3.96 -8.38
N PHE A 246 5.42 -2.71 -8.84
CA PHE A 246 4.80 -1.61 -8.14
C PHE A 246 4.25 -0.55 -9.10
N THR A 247 3.21 0.15 -8.64
CA THR A 247 2.71 1.36 -9.29
C THR A 247 2.36 2.39 -8.23
N ILE A 248 2.62 3.66 -8.54
CA ILE A 248 2.25 4.81 -7.72
C ILE A 248 1.45 5.72 -8.62
N SER A 249 0.29 6.16 -8.16
CA SER A 249 -0.65 6.94 -8.96
C SER A 249 -1.20 8.13 -8.20
N LYS A 250 -1.66 9.14 -8.94
CA LYS A 250 -2.43 10.28 -8.45
C LYS A 250 -3.82 10.26 -9.06
N VAL A 251 -4.81 10.63 -8.26
CA VAL A 251 -6.19 10.89 -8.67
C VAL A 251 -6.54 12.33 -8.41
N ASP A 252 -7.03 12.99 -9.46
CA ASP A 252 -7.60 14.33 -9.40
C ASP A 252 -9.10 14.28 -9.69
N PHE A 253 -9.89 14.83 -8.77
CA PHE A 253 -11.33 14.98 -8.92
C PHE A 253 -11.62 16.38 -9.48
N THR A 254 -11.91 16.47 -10.77
CA THR A 254 -12.21 17.73 -11.46
C THR A 254 -13.69 17.81 -11.84
N LYS A 255 -14.20 19.01 -12.12
CA LYS A 255 -15.56 19.19 -12.66
C LYS A 255 -15.80 18.40 -13.96
N GLY A 256 -14.75 18.11 -14.73
CA GLY A 256 -14.81 17.34 -15.98
C GLY A 256 -14.70 15.83 -15.79
N GLY A 257 -14.47 15.34 -14.57
CA GLY A 257 -14.35 13.92 -14.28
C GLY A 257 -13.15 13.57 -13.39
N VAL A 258 -12.89 12.26 -13.30
CA VAL A 258 -11.79 11.68 -12.53
C VAL A 258 -10.60 11.48 -13.46
N ASN A 259 -9.48 12.14 -13.16
CA ASN A 259 -8.22 11.93 -13.85
C ASN A 259 -7.33 11.01 -13.01
N PHE A 260 -6.89 9.90 -13.58
CA PHE A 260 -5.97 8.96 -12.95
C PHE A 260 -4.64 9.00 -13.71
N THR A 261 -3.54 9.26 -13.03
CA THR A 261 -2.21 9.35 -13.65
C THR A 261 -1.19 8.54 -12.86
N GLU A 262 -0.43 7.69 -13.56
CA GLU A 262 0.72 7.04 -12.95
C GLU A 262 1.87 8.04 -12.76
N LEU A 263 2.44 8.07 -11.55
CA LEU A 263 3.54 8.96 -11.21
C LEU A 263 4.90 8.29 -11.47
N ASN A 264 5.85 9.11 -11.91
CA ASN A 264 7.28 8.78 -11.85
C ASN A 264 7.87 9.21 -10.50
N SER A 265 8.91 8.53 -10.01
CA SER A 265 9.52 8.83 -8.69
C SER A 265 9.99 10.29 -8.53
N ILE A 266 10.32 10.96 -9.63
CA ILE A 266 10.77 12.36 -9.65
C ILE A 266 9.60 13.35 -9.52
N GLN A 267 8.39 12.97 -9.96
CA GLN A 267 7.18 13.81 -9.92
C GLN A 267 6.50 13.84 -8.56
N ILE A 268 7.07 13.13 -7.59
CA ILE A 268 6.51 12.95 -6.25
C ILE A 268 6.96 14.07 -5.29
N GLN A 269 7.98 14.85 -5.65
CA GLN A 269 8.52 15.89 -4.78
C GLN A 269 7.54 17.07 -4.63
N ASP A 270 7.16 17.31 -3.37
CA ASP A 270 6.62 18.57 -2.83
C ASP A 270 5.33 19.12 -3.48
N GLN A 271 4.25 18.34 -3.43
CA GLN A 271 2.90 18.91 -3.43
C GLN A 271 2.35 18.86 -1.99
N GLU A 272 2.47 19.97 -1.24
CA GLU A 272 1.85 20.15 0.09
C GLU A 272 0.32 19.87 0.08
N SER A 273 -0.29 19.82 -1.10
CA SER A 273 -1.70 19.57 -1.38
C SER A 273 -2.12 18.09 -1.49
N LEU A 274 -1.22 17.10 -1.39
CA LEU A 274 -1.61 15.68 -1.47
C LEU A 274 -1.91 15.08 -0.08
N GLN A 275 -3.07 14.42 0.07
CA GLN A 275 -3.45 13.68 1.28
C GLN A 275 -3.23 12.18 1.09
N MET A 276 -2.64 11.59 2.12
CA MET A 276 -3.08 10.33 2.69
C MET A 276 -3.06 10.53 4.20
N PRO A 277 -4.21 10.61 4.89
CA PRO A 277 -4.21 10.79 6.33
C PRO A 277 -3.66 9.51 6.99
N LEU A 278 -2.47 9.60 7.58
CA LEU A 278 -1.94 8.58 8.51
C LEU A 278 -2.21 8.95 9.98
N ASP A 279 -2.80 10.13 10.21
CA ASP A 279 -3.13 10.62 11.54
C ASP A 279 -4.67 10.64 11.70
N PHE A 280 -5.24 9.53 12.14
CA PHE A 280 -6.56 9.48 12.75
C PHE A 280 -6.42 9.03 14.20
N HIS A 281 -5.87 9.92 15.04
CA HIS A 281 -6.19 9.91 16.46
C HIS A 281 -6.21 11.35 16.98
N GLU A 282 -7.25 11.60 17.77
CA GLU A 282 -7.53 12.80 18.58
C GLU A 282 -8.10 14.01 17.82
N GLU A 283 -9.44 14.02 17.70
CA GLU A 283 -10.32 14.97 18.41
C GLU A 283 -11.70 14.93 17.75
N MET A 284 -12.65 14.17 18.31
CA MET A 284 -14.08 14.45 18.18
C MET A 284 -14.81 13.84 19.38
N THR A 285 -14.75 14.56 20.51
CA THR A 285 -15.91 14.64 21.41
C THR A 285 -16.88 15.67 20.86
#